data_AF-A0AAV0Y9G4-F1
#
_entry.id   AF-A0AAV0Y9G4-F1
#
_cell.length_a   1.000
_cell.length_b   1.000
_cell.length_c   1.000
_cell.angle_alpha   90.00
_cell.angle_beta   90.00
_cell.angle_gamma   90.00
#
_symmetry.space_group_name_H-M   'P 1'
#
loop_
_entity.id
_entity.type
_entity.pdbx_description
1 polymer ?
#
loop_
_entity_poly.entity_id
_entity_poly.type
_entity_poly.pdbx_seq_one_letter_code
_entity_poly.pdbx_strand_id
1 'polypeptide(L)'
;MVNAEKVELVLIYGECQRNEHLTALTYAERYPERYYPSSNYVLRILQGLNQEGRFPGTQINQQRRRANIFDDDKELQALAYIRAYPRLSIRHVAREVEFHMVTSKKF
;
A
#
# COMPACT_ATOMS: atom_id res chain seq x y z
N MET A 1 0.39 -5.97 15.28
CA MET A 1 0.05 -4.97 16.30
C MET A 1 -1.29 -4.31 15.99
N VAL A 2 -2.21 -4.36 16.96
CA VAL A 2 -3.48 -3.61 16.92
C VAL A 2 -3.26 -2.13 17.28
N ASN A 3 -4.22 -1.25 17.00
CA ASN A 3 -4.04 0.19 17.23
C ASN A 3 -3.79 0.54 18.70
N ALA A 4 -4.40 -0.17 19.66
CA ALA A 4 -4.14 0.03 21.08
C ALA A 4 -2.65 -0.19 21.43
N GLU A 5 -2.06 -1.29 20.95
CA GLU A 5 -0.62 -1.57 21.12
C GLU A 5 0.27 -0.50 20.47
N LYS A 6 -0.15 0.07 19.33
CA LYS A 6 0.59 1.15 18.67
C LYS A 6 0.54 2.45 19.48
N VAL A 7 -0.56 2.72 20.18
CA VAL A 7 -0.66 3.88 21.09
C VAL A 7 0.30 3.69 22.27
N GLU A 8 0.30 2.51 22.91
CA GLU A 8 1.26 2.20 23.98
C GLU A 8 2.71 2.40 23.54
N LEU A 9 3.04 1.94 22.33
CA LEU A 9 4.38 2.12 21.75
C LEU A 9 4.76 3.60 21.59
N VAL A 10 3.81 4.47 21.23
CA VAL A 10 4.04 5.94 21.11
C VAL A 10 4.20 6.60 22.48
N LEU A 11 3.46 6.15 23.50
CA LEU A 11 3.64 6.63 24.87
C LEU A 11 5.03 6.28 25.40
N ILE A 12 5.45 5.03 25.23
CA ILE A 12 6.80 4.57 25.60
C ILE A 12 7.86 5.36 24.84
N TYR A 13 7.63 5.69 23.56
CA TYR A 13 8.56 6.55 22.80
C TYR A 13 8.76 7.94 23.43
N GLY A 14 7.70 8.51 24.00
CA GLY A 14 7.78 9.75 24.77
C GLY A 14 8.62 9.58 26.05
N GLU A 15 8.43 8.49 26.78
CA GLU A 15 9.20 8.16 28.00
C GLU A 15 10.69 7.92 27.69
N CYS A 16 10.98 7.26 26.57
CA CYS A 16 12.32 6.97 26.10
C CYS A 16 13.02 8.17 25.45
N GLN A 17 12.58 9.41 25.72
CA GLN A 17 13.17 10.64 25.18
C GLN A 17 13.34 10.61 23.66
N ARG A 18 12.36 10.03 22.96
CA ARG A 18 12.35 9.90 21.50
C ARG A 18 13.44 9.00 20.92
N ASN A 19 13.96 8.04 21.70
CA ASN A 19 14.90 7.02 21.23
C ASN A 19 14.15 5.75 20.80
N GLU A 20 14.15 5.46 19.50
CA GLU A 20 13.44 4.33 18.89
C GLU A 20 13.97 2.96 19.31
N HIS A 21 15.28 2.83 19.53
CA HIS A 21 15.90 1.57 19.96
C HIS A 21 15.50 1.23 21.40
N LEU A 22 15.61 2.22 22.29
CA LEU A 22 15.19 2.07 23.67
C LEU A 22 13.69 1.82 23.76
N THR A 23 12.90 2.49 22.93
CA THR A 23 11.44 2.27 22.86
C THR A 23 11.08 0.83 22.53
N ALA A 24 11.72 0.25 21.52
CA ALA A 24 11.49 -1.14 21.15
C ALA A 24 11.82 -2.08 22.31
N LEU A 25 13.01 -1.90 22.92
CA LEU A 25 13.47 -2.70 24.06
C LEU A 25 12.50 -2.60 25.24
N THR A 26 12.16 -1.39 25.68
CA THR A 26 11.23 -1.15 26.79
C THR A 26 9.84 -1.71 26.50
N TYR A 27 9.37 -1.67 25.25
CA TYR A 27 8.11 -2.31 24.86
C TYR A 27 8.18 -3.83 25.00
N ALA A 28 9.29 -4.46 24.60
CA ALA A 28 9.52 -5.90 24.74
C ALA A 28 9.54 -6.34 26.21
N GLU A 29 10.22 -5.55 27.05
CA GLU A 29 10.34 -5.79 28.48
C GLU A 29 8.98 -5.68 29.18
N ARG A 30 8.17 -4.69 28.83
CA ARG A 30 6.82 -4.49 29.42
C ARG A 30 5.81 -5.51 28.95
N TYR A 31 5.94 -6.01 27.72
CA TYR A 31 4.95 -6.90 27.11
C TYR A 31 5.62 -8.12 26.45
N PRO A 32 6.20 -9.04 27.25
CA PRO A 32 6.96 -10.17 26.72
C PRO A 32 6.11 -11.14 25.88
N GLU A 33 4.81 -11.23 26.16
CA GLU A 33 3.86 -12.09 25.42
C GLU A 33 3.41 -11.49 24.08
N ARG A 34 3.80 -10.24 23.78
CA ARG A 34 3.38 -9.53 22.56
C ARG A 34 4.46 -9.57 21.49
N TYR A 35 4.06 -9.21 20.27
CA TYR A 35 5.01 -8.99 19.19
C TYR A 35 6.05 -7.93 19.56
N TYR A 36 7.34 -8.26 19.42
CA TYR A 36 8.46 -7.35 19.59
C TYR A 36 8.67 -6.50 18.33
N PRO A 37 8.37 -5.18 18.35
CA PRO A 37 8.56 -4.33 17.18
C PRO A 37 10.04 -4.04 16.95
N SER A 38 10.46 -4.00 15.68
CA SER A 38 11.79 -3.48 15.34
C SER A 38 11.84 -1.95 15.46
N SER A 39 13.03 -1.38 15.68
CA SER A 39 13.22 0.08 15.71
C SER A 39 12.72 0.77 14.42
N ASN A 40 12.95 0.15 13.26
CA ASN A 40 12.39 0.63 11.98
C ASN A 40 10.86 0.66 11.96
N TYR A 41 10.20 -0.28 12.65
CA TYR A 41 8.74 -0.27 12.77
C TYR A 41 8.26 0.90 13.63
N VAL A 42 8.98 1.23 14.71
CA VAL A 42 8.72 2.42 15.54
C VAL A 42 8.81 3.69 14.68
N LEU A 43 9.89 3.86 13.91
CA LEU A 43 10.06 5.00 13.01
C LEU A 43 8.92 5.11 11.99
N ARG A 44 8.52 4.00 11.38
CA ARG A 44 7.41 4.00 10.40
C ARG A 44 6.08 4.44 11.02
N ILE A 45 5.81 4.04 12.25
CA ILE A 45 4.61 4.49 12.98
C ILE A 45 4.66 6.00 13.18
N LEU A 46 5.78 6.52 13.68
CA LEU A 46 5.96 7.94 13.96
C LEU A 46 5.87 8.77 12.67
N GLN A 47 6.44 8.30 11.57
CA GLN A 47 6.32 8.93 10.25
C GLN A 47 4.86 8.98 9.79
N GLY A 48 4.12 7.88 9.88
CA GLY A 48 2.70 7.85 9.52
C GLY A 48 1.86 8.82 10.34
N LEU A 49 2.13 8.92 11.65
CA LEU A 49 1.45 9.89 12.51
C LEU A 49 1.81 11.33 12.14
N ASN A 50 3.08 11.63 11.90
CA ASN A 50 3.53 12.99 11.55
C ASN A 50 3.06 13.43 10.15
N GLN A 51 3.02 12.52 9.18
CA GLN A 51 2.70 12.86 7.78
C GLN A 51 1.21 12.75 7.46
N GLU A 52 0.53 11.73 8.00
CA GLU A 52 -0.86 11.41 7.64
C GLU A 52 -1.84 11.54 8.83
N GLY A 53 -1.36 11.82 10.04
CA GLY A 53 -2.20 11.90 11.24
C GLY A 53 -2.81 10.57 11.67
N ARG A 54 -2.30 9.45 11.16
CA ARG A 54 -2.86 8.11 11.42
C ARG A 54 -1.79 7.04 11.48
N PHE A 55 -2.09 5.93 12.15
CA PHE A 55 -1.20 4.77 12.12
C PHE A 55 -1.11 4.19 10.70
N PRO A 56 0.09 3.79 10.26
CA PRO A 56 0.26 3.16 8.95
C PRO A 56 -0.59 1.89 8.90
N GLY A 57 -1.40 1.80 7.84
CA GLY A 57 -2.18 0.61 7.51
C GLY A 57 -1.28 -0.51 7.02
N THR A 58 -1.72 -1.75 7.17
CA THR A 58 -1.03 -2.90 6.57
C THR A 58 -1.09 -2.75 5.04
N GLN A 59 0.05 -2.58 4.38
CA GLN A 59 0.20 -2.39 2.92
C GLN A 59 -0.34 -3.56 2.05
N ILE A 60 -1.09 -4.50 2.62
CA ILE A 60 -1.61 -5.69 1.93
C ILE A 60 -2.55 -5.29 0.76
N ASN A 61 -3.13 -4.08 0.78
CA ASN A 61 -4.09 -3.64 -0.24
C ASN A 61 -3.58 -2.55 -1.22
N GLN A 62 -2.37 -2.00 -1.05
CA GLN A 62 -1.91 -0.94 -1.96
C GLN A 62 -1.43 -1.50 -3.31
N GLN A 63 -0.92 -2.74 -3.36
CA GLN A 63 -0.66 -3.41 -4.63
C GLN A 63 -1.95 -3.72 -5.43
N ARG A 64 -3.09 -3.90 -4.76
CA ARG A 64 -4.39 -4.09 -5.43
C ARG A 64 -4.97 -2.80 -6.03
N ARG A 65 -4.47 -1.62 -5.64
CA ARG A 65 -4.87 -0.31 -6.18
C ARG A 65 -3.91 0.27 -7.22
N ARG A 66 -3.12 -0.58 -7.90
CA ARG A 66 -2.84 -0.33 -9.33
C ARG A 66 -4.06 -0.60 -10.21
N ALA A 67 -5.24 -0.72 -9.61
CA ALA A 67 -6.52 -0.68 -10.29
C ALA A 67 -6.65 0.66 -11.02
N ASN A 68 -6.63 0.55 -12.34
CA ASN A 68 -7.10 1.52 -13.32
C ASN A 68 -6.16 2.72 -13.54
N ILE A 69 -4.98 2.43 -14.08
CA ILE A 69 -4.29 3.36 -15.01
C ILE A 69 -4.86 3.12 -16.42
N PHE A 70 -6.18 3.01 -16.54
CA PHE A 70 -6.85 3.07 -17.83
C PHE A 70 -7.63 4.36 -17.81
N ASP A 71 -7.35 5.19 -18.81
CA ASP A 71 -8.12 6.37 -19.13
C ASP A 71 -9.56 5.92 -19.43
N ASP A 72 -10.54 6.38 -18.65
CA ASP A 72 -11.94 5.94 -18.74
C ASP A 72 -12.49 6.09 -20.18
N ASP A 73 -11.97 7.07 -20.93
CA ASP A 73 -12.31 7.31 -22.33
C ASP A 73 -11.83 6.18 -23.25
N LYS A 74 -10.66 5.58 -22.98
CA LYS A 74 -10.13 4.45 -23.75
C LYS A 74 -10.89 3.17 -23.45
N GLU A 75 -11.31 2.98 -22.19
CA GLU A 75 -12.17 1.84 -21.82
C GLU A 75 -13.52 1.93 -22.54
N LEU A 76 -14.14 3.13 -22.56
CA LEU A 76 -15.41 3.35 -23.25
C LEU A 76 -15.29 3.14 -24.78
N GLN A 77 -14.20 3.62 -25.39
CA GLN A 77 -13.93 3.40 -26.82
C GLN A 77 -13.74 1.91 -27.14
N ALA A 78 -13.02 1.17 -26.30
CA ALA A 78 -12.84 -0.28 -26.47
C ALA A 78 -14.18 -1.03 -26.43
N LEU A 79 -15.04 -0.69 -25.47
CA LEU A 79 -16.37 -1.30 -25.32
C LEU A 79 -17.29 -0.97 -26.50
N ALA A 80 -17.30 0.29 -26.96
CA ALA A 80 -18.06 0.69 -28.14
C ALA A 80 -17.59 -0.07 -29.40
N TYR A 81 -16.28 -0.21 -29.59
CA TYR A 81 -15.70 -0.88 -30.73
C TYR A 81 -15.98 -2.40 -30.74
N ILE A 82 -15.87 -3.07 -29.59
CA ILE A 82 -16.22 -4.49 -29.44
C ILE A 82 -17.70 -4.71 -29.74
N ARG A 83 -18.57 -3.79 -29.28
CA ARG A 83 -20.02 -3.87 -29.54
C ARG A 83 -20.34 -3.70 -31.03
N ALA A 84 -19.62 -2.84 -31.73
CA ALA A 84 -19.78 -2.65 -33.18
C ALA A 84 -19.24 -3.85 -33.99
N TYR A 85 -18.17 -4.50 -33.52
CA TYR A 85 -17.47 -5.56 -34.25
C TYR A 85 -17.16 -6.80 -33.38
N PRO A 86 -18.18 -7.61 -33.03
CA PRO A 86 -18.08 -8.67 -32.02
C PRO A 86 -17.20 -9.87 -32.41
N ARG A 87 -16.80 -9.98 -33.68
CA ARG A 87 -15.95 -11.07 -34.20
C ARG A 87 -14.47 -10.71 -34.29
N LEU A 88 -14.09 -9.46 -33.99
CA LEU A 88 -12.70 -9.04 -34.05
C LEU A 88 -11.92 -9.52 -32.84
N SER A 89 -10.66 -9.89 -33.06
CA SER A 89 -9.77 -10.30 -31.96
C SER A 89 -9.42 -9.12 -31.07
N ILE A 90 -9.17 -9.37 -29.78
CA ILE A 90 -8.72 -8.37 -28.81
C ILE A 90 -7.44 -7.65 -29.28
N ARG A 91 -6.55 -8.33 -30.00
CA ARG A 91 -5.32 -7.74 -30.58
C ARG A 91 -5.60 -6.70 -31.67
N HIS A 92 -6.76 -6.82 -32.32
CA HIS A 92 -7.19 -5.87 -33.34
C HIS A 92 -7.80 -4.63 -32.66
N VAL A 93 -8.65 -4.84 -31.66
CA VAL A 93 -9.21 -3.75 -30.83
C VAL A 93 -8.09 -2.94 -30.15
N ALA A 94 -7.08 -3.60 -29.61
CA ALA A 94 -5.96 -2.94 -28.96
C ALA A 94 -5.13 -2.04 -29.89
N ARG A 95 -5.02 -2.42 -31.18
CA ARG A 95 -4.34 -1.61 -32.20
C ARG A 95 -5.17 -0.40 -32.61
N GLU A 96 -6.47 -0.58 -32.78
CA GLU A 96 -7.36 0.49 -33.24
C GLU A 96 -7.61 1.55 -32.15
N VAL A 97 -7.68 1.15 -30.89
CA VAL A 97 -7.96 2.04 -29.75
C VAL A 97 -6.66 2.63 -29.13
N GLU A 98 -5.53 2.54 -29.83
CA GLU A 98 -4.20 2.98 -29.33
C GLU A 98 -3.92 2.54 -27.87
N PHE A 99 -4.25 1.29 -27.55
CA PHE A 99 -3.66 0.68 -26.38
C PHE A 99 -2.21 0.37 -26.75
N HIS A 100 -1.30 1.25 -26.37
CA HIS A 100 0.11 0.90 -26.31
C HIS A 100 0.23 -0.31 -25.36
N MET A 101 0.26 -1.51 -25.94
CA MET A 101 0.71 -2.71 -25.25
C MET A 101 2.16 -2.48 -24.87
N VAL A 102 2.40 -1.94 -23.68
CA VAL A 102 3.66 -2.15 -22.99
C VAL A 102 3.70 -3.64 -22.69
N THR A 103 4.38 -4.38 -23.56
CA THR A 103 4.75 -5.78 -23.33
C THR A 103 5.62 -5.84 -22.08
N SER A 104 5.01 -6.10 -20.91
CA SER A 104 5.74 -6.65 -19.78
C SER A 104 6.10 -8.10 -20.12
N LYS A 105 7.29 -8.26 -20.71
CA LYS A 105 8.02 -9.51 -20.82
C LYS A 105 8.30 -9.98 -19.39
N LYS A 106 7.61 -11.04 -18.95
CA LYS A 106 7.93 -11.76 -17.71
C LYS A 106 9.23 -12.53 -17.92
N PHE A 107 10.22 -12.29 -17.06
CA PHE A 107 11.16 -13.29 -16.58
C PHE A 107 11.10 -13.25 -15.06
#